data_AF-E0S1L1-F1
#
_entry.id   AF-E0S1L1-F1
#
_cell.length_a   1.000
_cell.length_b   1.000
_cell.length_c   1.000
_cell.angle_alpha   90.00
_cell.angle_beta   90.00
_cell.angle_gamma   90.00
#
_symmetry.space_group_name_H-M   'P 1'
#
loop_
_entity.id
_entity.type
_entity.pdbx_description
1 polymer ?
#
loop_
_entity_poly.entity_id
_entity_poly.type
_entity_poly.pdbx_seq_one_letter_code
_entity_poly.pdbx_strand_id
1 'polypeptide(L)'
;MSSIIQSNQVFNNEIAFCRVYSLESKKQLEERFLAHRISYFIEWQDKSIIQRLFDRKGSKIVCTFRINKSEVLRARELAQGIEGIKFKDNGDIKFNERIRRRSEAVKSNDDGDGLEMPELKFENSTEDYEEEN
;
A
#
# COMPACT_ATOMS: atom_id res chain seq x y z
N MET A 1 14.24 -6.65 -27.03
CA MET A 1 14.75 -5.83 -25.90
C MET A 1 14.67 -6.66 -24.64
N SER A 2 15.78 -7.25 -24.21
CA SER A 2 15.80 -8.18 -23.08
C SER A 2 15.87 -7.42 -21.77
N SER A 3 14.86 -7.52 -20.91
CA SER A 3 14.88 -6.91 -19.58
C SER A 3 15.83 -7.68 -18.67
N ILE A 4 16.92 -7.04 -18.24
CA ILE A 4 17.79 -7.53 -17.17
C ILE A 4 17.00 -7.48 -15.86
N ILE A 5 16.40 -8.60 -15.47
CA ILE A 5 15.96 -8.82 -14.09
C ILE A 5 17.18 -9.39 -13.37
N GLN A 6 17.92 -8.54 -12.66
CA GLN A 6 18.95 -9.01 -11.74
C GLN A 6 18.25 -9.76 -10.59
N SER A 7 18.59 -11.02 -10.41
CA SER A 7 18.01 -11.94 -9.42
C SER A 7 18.15 -11.51 -7.95
N ASN A 8 18.78 -10.35 -7.67
CA ASN A 8 19.07 -9.85 -6.32
C ASN A 8 18.56 -8.41 -6.07
N GLN A 9 17.51 -8.00 -6.77
CA GLN A 9 16.91 -6.67 -6.61
C GLN A 9 16.04 -6.63 -5.34
N VAL A 10 16.45 -5.85 -4.33
CA VAL A 10 15.70 -5.68 -3.08
C VAL A 10 14.63 -4.61 -3.28
N PHE A 11 13.36 -5.01 -3.22
CA PHE A 11 12.23 -4.09 -3.30
C PHE A 11 11.80 -3.65 -1.90
N ASN A 12 11.94 -2.36 -1.60
CA ASN A 12 11.38 -1.79 -0.37
C ASN A 12 9.89 -1.47 -0.58
N ASN A 13 9.03 -2.37 -0.12
CA ASN A 13 7.57 -2.25 -0.21
C ASN A 13 6.93 -1.59 1.01
N GLU A 14 7.74 -1.10 1.96
CA GLU A 14 7.23 -0.45 3.16
C GLU A 14 6.84 0.99 2.88
N ILE A 15 5.65 1.38 3.30
CA ILE A 15 5.14 2.75 3.16
C ILE A 15 4.81 3.34 4.52
N ALA A 16 4.96 4.65 4.65
CA ALA A 16 4.57 5.37 5.88
C ALA A 16 3.05 5.33 6.01
N PHE A 17 2.54 4.66 7.04
CA PHE A 17 1.10 4.42 7.23
C PHE A 17 0.45 5.49 8.10
N CYS A 18 0.99 5.71 9.29
CA CYS A 18 0.44 6.69 10.22
C CYS A 18 1.49 7.26 11.16
N ARG A 19 1.21 8.45 11.69
CA ARG A 19 2.01 9.12 12.71
C ARG A 19 1.23 9.11 14.03
N VAL A 20 1.90 8.71 15.10
CA VAL A 20 1.32 8.54 16.44
C VAL A 20 1.97 9.51 17.41
N TYR A 21 1.16 10.14 18.26
CA TYR A 21 1.60 11.22 19.17
C TYR A 21 1.57 10.87 20.67
N SER A 22 1.01 9.71 21.02
CA SER A 22 0.87 9.24 22.40
C SER A 22 1.45 7.84 22.55
N LEU A 23 2.04 7.56 23.71
CA LEU A 23 2.56 6.24 24.04
C LEU A 23 1.43 5.20 24.14
N GLU A 24 0.25 5.61 24.62
CA GLU A 24 -0.92 4.75 24.75
C GLU A 24 -1.45 4.31 23.38
N SER A 25 -1.68 5.28 22.47
CA SER A 25 -2.10 4.99 21.10
C SER A 25 -1.08 4.12 20.36
N LYS A 26 0.22 4.31 20.63
CA LYS A 26 1.30 3.49 20.07
C LYS A 26 1.18 2.04 20.54
N LYS A 27 0.99 1.82 21.84
CA LYS A 27 0.84 0.47 22.41
C LYS A 27 -0.40 -0.23 21.87
N GLN A 28 -1.54 0.45 21.82
CA GLN A 28 -2.78 -0.11 21.27
C GLN A 28 -2.62 -0.51 19.78
N LEU A 29 -1.94 0.32 18.98
CA LEU A 29 -1.71 0.01 17.58
C LEU A 29 -0.78 -1.20 17.39
N GLU A 30 0.29 -1.31 18.19
CA GLU A 30 1.18 -2.47 18.18
C GLU A 30 0.44 -3.76 18.55
N GLU A 31 -0.37 -3.73 19.61
CA GLU A 31 -1.15 -4.90 20.03
C GLU A 31 -2.08 -5.38 18.91
N ARG A 32 -2.79 -4.47 18.23
CA ARG A 32 -3.63 -4.82 17.08
C ARG A 32 -2.82 -5.37 15.91
N PHE A 33 -1.70 -4.75 15.56
CA PHE A 33 -0.88 -5.22 14.44
C PHE A 33 -0.26 -6.59 14.71
N LEU A 34 0.25 -6.81 15.92
CA LEU A 34 0.81 -8.10 16.32
C LEU A 34 -0.26 -9.20 16.35
N ALA A 35 -1.45 -8.91 16.90
CA ALA A 35 -2.58 -9.85 16.93
C ALA A 35 -2.99 -10.30 15.51
N HIS A 36 -2.94 -9.39 14.53
CA HIS A 36 -3.30 -9.66 13.15
C HIS A 36 -2.12 -9.99 12.23
N ARG A 37 -0.93 -10.23 12.80
CA ARG A 37 0.31 -10.61 12.09
C ARG A 37 0.74 -9.62 11.00
N ILE A 38 0.45 -8.33 11.19
CA ILE A 38 0.88 -7.27 10.28
C ILE A 38 2.32 -6.91 10.63
N SER A 39 3.22 -6.99 9.64
CA SER A 39 4.62 -6.59 9.82
C SER A 39 4.71 -5.07 9.80
N TYR A 40 5.42 -4.50 10.76
CA TYR A 40 5.61 -3.05 10.87
C TYR A 40 7.02 -2.67 11.31
N PHE A 41 7.41 -1.47 10.90
CA PHE A 41 8.62 -0.79 11.34
C PHE A 41 8.24 0.55 11.98
N ILE A 42 8.89 0.91 13.09
CA ILE A 42 8.64 2.18 13.78
C ILE A 42 9.81 3.12 13.56
N GLU A 43 9.55 4.23 12.87
CA GLU A 43 10.47 5.33 12.73
C GLU A 43 10.23 6.35 13.85
N TRP A 44 11.16 6.42 14.80
CA TRP A 44 11.12 7.44 15.86
C TRP A 44 11.56 8.78 15.32
N GLN A 45 10.80 9.83 15.62
CA GLN A 45 11.18 11.19 15.26
C GLN A 45 12.02 11.77 16.40
N ASP A 46 13.22 12.22 16.08
CA ASP A 46 14.10 12.86 17.06
C ASP A 46 13.43 14.10 17.62
N LYS A 47 13.26 14.12 18.95
CA LYS A 47 12.82 15.33 19.65
C LYS A 47 13.93 16.38 19.49
N SER A 48 13.60 17.51 18.87
CA SER A 48 14.50 18.67 18.85
C SER A 48 14.90 19.05 20.28
N ILE A 49 16.11 19.59 20.45
CA ILE A 49 16.68 19.95 21.76
C ILE A 49 15.73 20.88 22.53
N ILE A 50 15.09 21.82 21.82
CA ILE A 50 14.10 22.76 22.37
C ILE A 50 12.87 22.00 22.85
N GLN A 51 12.34 21.08 22.04
CA GLN A 51 11.18 20.28 22.41
C GLN A 51 11.46 19.40 23.63
N ARG A 52 12.66 18.84 23.76
CA ARG A 52 13.09 18.07 24.94
C ARG A 52 13.13 18.91 26.23
N LEU A 53 13.39 20.22 26.13
CA LEU A 53 13.42 21.14 27.28
C LEU A 53 12.00 21.53 27.78
N PHE A 54 11.04 21.65 26.87
CA PHE A 54 9.65 22.02 27.19
C PHE A 54 8.78 20.80 27.55
N ASP A 55 9.19 19.59 27.19
CA ASP A 55 8.41 18.36 27.38
C ASP A 55 8.59 17.74 28.78
N ARG A 56 8.53 18.56 29.84
CA ARG A 56 8.71 18.17 31.25
C ARG A 56 7.69 17.13 31.76
N LYS A 57 6.68 16.78 30.97
CA LYS A 57 5.62 15.81 31.31
C LYS A 57 5.77 14.43 30.65
N GLY A 58 6.80 14.19 29.85
CA GLY A 58 7.24 12.84 29.42
C GLY A 58 6.29 11.99 28.57
N SER A 59 5.01 12.36 28.40
CA SER A 59 3.98 11.50 27.79
C SER A 59 3.80 11.66 26.28
N LYS A 60 4.36 12.73 25.69
CA LYS A 60 4.23 13.02 24.26
C LYS A 60 5.38 12.37 23.50
N ILE A 61 5.07 11.42 22.64
CA ILE A 61 6.04 10.83 21.71
C ILE A 61 5.66 11.22 20.29
N VAL A 62 6.57 11.04 19.35
CA VAL A 62 6.22 11.15 17.94
C VAL A 62 6.93 10.03 17.19
N CYS A 63 6.16 9.11 16.64
CA CYS A 63 6.70 8.03 15.82
C CYS A 63 5.81 7.79 14.60
N THR A 64 6.41 7.23 13.55
CA THR A 64 5.72 6.88 12.31
C THR A 64 5.77 5.38 12.13
N PHE A 65 4.61 4.76 11.98
CA PHE A 65 4.50 3.35 11.61
C PHE A 65 4.64 3.23 10.10
N ARG A 66 5.55 2.37 9.67
CA ARG A 66 5.69 1.91 8.30
C ARG A 66 5.22 0.47 8.22
N ILE A 67 4.46 0.13 7.18
CA ILE A 67 3.93 -1.23 6.97
C ILE A 67 4.09 -1.60 5.50
N ASN A 68 3.98 -2.89 5.18
CA ASN A 68 3.96 -3.34 3.80
C ASN A 68 2.76 -2.76 3.03
N LYS A 69 2.98 -2.29 1.79
CA LYS A 69 1.94 -1.75 0.91
C LYS A 69 0.72 -2.66 0.75
N SER A 70 0.90 -3.98 0.74
CA SER A 70 -0.21 -4.94 0.58
C SER A 70 -1.17 -4.99 1.78
N GLU A 71 -0.69 -4.61 2.97
CA GLU A 71 -1.46 -4.73 4.21
C GLU A 71 -2.17 -3.44 4.62
N VAL A 72 -2.03 -2.37 3.83
CA VAL A 72 -2.52 -1.02 4.16
C VAL A 72 -4.02 -0.96 4.41
N LEU A 73 -4.81 -1.68 3.60
CA LEU A 73 -6.27 -1.69 3.75
C LEU A 73 -6.68 -2.34 5.08
N ARG A 74 -6.13 -3.52 5.37
CA ARG A 74 -6.38 -4.24 6.62
C ARG A 74 -5.88 -3.45 7.84
N ALA A 75 -4.68 -2.89 7.75
CA ALA A 75 -4.12 -2.05 8.81
C ALA A 75 -4.98 -0.81 9.06
N ARG A 76 -5.56 -0.22 8.00
CA ARG A 76 -6.47 0.93 8.13
C ARG A 76 -7.73 0.55 8.87
N GLU A 77 -8.36 -0.57 8.55
CA GLU A 77 -9.54 -1.08 9.26
C GLU A 77 -9.23 -1.32 10.75
N LEU A 78 -8.10 -1.96 11.04
CA LEU A 78 -7.69 -2.24 12.42
C LEU A 78 -7.30 -0.99 13.21
N ALA A 79 -6.79 0.04 12.56
CA ALA A 79 -6.42 1.30 13.18
C ALA A 79 -7.63 2.25 13.38
N GLN A 80 -8.81 1.93 12.85
CA GLN A 80 -10.02 2.71 13.11
C GLN A 80 -10.35 2.72 14.60
N GLY A 81 -10.77 3.89 15.09
CA GLY A 81 -11.18 4.09 16.49
C GLY A 81 -10.04 4.26 17.49
N ILE A 82 -8.76 4.22 17.10
CA ILE A 82 -7.67 4.61 17.99
C ILE A 82 -7.49 6.13 17.92
N GLU A 83 -7.64 6.80 19.05
CA GLU A 83 -7.43 8.24 19.16
C GLU A 83 -5.94 8.62 19.07
N GLY A 84 -5.63 9.80 18.55
CA GLY A 84 -4.26 10.32 18.51
C GLY A 84 -3.36 9.74 17.41
N ILE A 85 -3.95 9.11 16.39
CA ILE A 85 -3.26 8.65 15.18
C ILE A 85 -3.61 9.58 14.00
N LYS A 86 -2.60 9.98 13.22
CA LYS A 86 -2.77 10.69 11.95
C LYS A 86 -2.35 9.79 10.80
N PHE A 87 -3.31 9.35 9.99
CA PHE A 87 -3.02 8.60 8.76
C PHE A 87 -2.23 9.45 7.77
N LYS A 88 -1.32 8.81 7.04
CA LYS A 88 -0.57 9.44 5.96
C LYS A 88 -1.28 9.14 4.64
N ASP A 89 -1.62 10.19 3.91
CA ASP A 89 -2.26 10.06 2.60
C ASP A 89 -1.23 9.64 1.57
N ASN A 90 -1.06 8.33 1.43
CA ASN A 90 -0.35 7.74 0.31
C ASN A 90 -1.39 7.62 -0.80
N GLY A 91 -1.28 8.41 -1.87
CA GLY A 91 -2.26 8.51 -2.97
C GLY A 91 -2.68 7.18 -3.62
N ASP A 92 -2.03 6.07 -3.25
CA ASP A 92 -2.33 4.69 -3.61
C ASP A 92 -3.77 4.25 -3.32
N ILE A 93 -4.39 4.70 -2.22
CA ILE A 93 -5.76 4.29 -1.87
C ILE A 93 -6.74 4.74 -2.97
N LYS A 94 -6.56 5.96 -3.48
CA LYS A 94 -7.38 6.52 -4.56
C LYS A 94 -7.16 5.80 -5.89
N PHE A 95 -5.96 5.28 -6.14
CA PHE A 95 -5.63 4.57 -7.36
C PHE A 95 -6.31 3.19 -7.42
N ASN A 96 -6.23 2.41 -6.34
CA ASN A 96 -6.92 1.11 -6.27
C ASN A 96 -8.43 1.28 -6.33
N GLU A 97 -8.99 2.30 -5.68
CA GLU A 97 -10.42 2.62 -5.77
C GLU A 97 -10.83 3.00 -7.20
N ARG A 98 -9.99 3.76 -7.91
CA ARG A 98 -10.23 4.10 -9.33
C ARG A 98 -10.19 2.87 -10.23
N ILE A 99 -9.24 1.95 -10.04
CA ILE A 99 -9.18 0.70 -10.81
C ILE A 99 -10.40 -0.15 -10.52
N ARG A 100 -10.77 -0.30 -9.25
CA ARG A 100 -11.95 -1.08 -8.85
C ARG A 100 -13.23 -0.52 -9.47
N ARG A 101 -13.47 0.79 -9.40
CA ARG A 101 -14.63 1.43 -10.05
C ARG A 101 -14.64 1.22 -11.56
N ARG A 102 -13.48 1.24 -12.23
CA ARG A 102 -13.39 0.93 -13.67
C ARG A 102 -13.76 -0.52 -13.95
N SER A 103 -13.29 -1.48 -13.17
CA SER A 103 -13.66 -2.89 -13.33
C SER A 103 -15.14 -3.17 -13.02
N GLU A 104 -15.73 -2.47 -12.04
CA GLU A 104 -17.15 -2.58 -11.71
C GLU A 104 -18.03 -1.97 -12.81
N ALA A 105 -17.63 -0.82 -13.38
CA ALA A 105 -18.34 -0.20 -14.50
C ALA A 105 -18.29 -1.03 -15.80
N VAL A 106 -17.24 -1.81 -16.01
CA VAL A 106 -17.16 -2.75 -17.14
C VAL A 106 -18.06 -3.97 -16.90
N LYS A 107 -18.16 -4.46 -15.66
CA LYS A 107 -19.05 -5.59 -15.30
C LYS A 107 -20.54 -5.24 -15.38
N SER A 108 -20.94 -4.02 -15.05
CA SER A 108 -22.35 -3.60 -15.12
C SER A 108 -22.90 -3.46 -16.53
N ASN A 109 -22.05 -3.49 -17.56
CA ASN A 109 -22.45 -3.41 -18.97
C ASN A 109 -22.69 -4.79 -19.60
N ASP A 110 -22.50 -5.90 -18.86
CA ASP A 110 -22.64 -7.27 -19.37
C ASP A 110 -24.07 -7.85 -19.22
N ASP A 111 -24.95 -7.20 -18.44
CA ASP A 111 -26.31 -7.70 -18.15
C ASP A 111 -27.41 -7.12 -19.06
N GLY A 112 -27.07 -6.49 -20.19
CA GLY A 112 -28.11 -6.14 -21.17
C GLY A 112 -27.76 -5.04 -22.16
N ASP A 113 -26.87 -5.32 -23.11
CA ASP A 113 -27.13 -5.01 -24.51
C ASP A 113 -26.18 -5.85 -25.37
N GLY A 114 -26.69 -6.44 -26.45
CA GLY A 114 -25.96 -7.37 -27.31
C GLY A 114 -24.90 -6.66 -28.16
N LEU A 115 -23.81 -6.20 -27.54
CA LEU A 115 -22.64 -5.70 -28.25
C LEU A 115 -21.60 -6.81 -28.35
N GLU A 116 -21.41 -7.28 -29.58
CA GLU A 116 -20.45 -8.30 -29.96
C GLU A 116 -19.04 -7.88 -29.52
N MET A 117 -18.42 -8.70 -28.67
CA MET A 117 -17.02 -8.54 -28.28
C MET A 117 -16.17 -8.54 -29.55
N PRO A 118 -15.32 -7.53 -29.79
CA PRO A 118 -14.44 -7.54 -30.94
C PRO A 118 -13.49 -8.74 -30.82
N GLU A 119 -13.52 -9.63 -31.82
CA GLU A 119 -12.57 -10.73 -31.90
C GLU A 119 -11.15 -10.16 -31.96
N LEU A 120 -10.34 -10.52 -30.97
CA LEU A 120 -8.90 -10.28 -31.03
C LEU A 120 -8.34 -11.18 -32.14
N LYS A 121 -8.10 -10.59 -33.31
CA LYS A 121 -7.33 -11.22 -34.38
C LYS A 121 -5.89 -11.36 -33.90
N PHE A 122 -5.57 -12.51 -33.33
CA PHE A 122 -4.20 -12.96 -33.21
C PHE A 122 -3.76 -13.40 -34.59
N GLU A 123 -3.07 -12.52 -35.32
CA GLU A 123 -2.22 -12.95 -36.43
C GLU A 123 -1.14 -13.85 -35.83
N ASN A 124 -1.38 -15.16 -35.89
CA ASN A 124 -0.29 -16.12 -35.87
C ASN A 124 0.50 -15.87 -37.15
N SER A 125 1.58 -15.10 -37.05
CA SER A 125 2.66 -15.11 -38.05
C SER A 125 3.37 -16.45 -37.93
N THR A 126 2.75 -17.49 -38.48
CA THR A 126 3.44 -18.68 -38.94
C THR A 126 3.94 -18.36 -40.34
N GLU A 127 5.17 -18.77 -40.64
CA GLU A 127 5.90 -18.61 -41.91
C GLU A 127 6.83 -17.39 -41.95
N ASP A 128 8.06 -17.64 -41.50
CA ASP A 128 9.28 -17.39 -42.28
C ASP A 128 10.43 -18.20 -41.66
N TYR A 129 10.46 -19.50 -41.98
CA TYR A 129 11.70 -20.26 -42.05
C TYR A 129 11.76 -20.83 -43.46
N GLU A 130 12.27 -20.03 -44.39
CA GLU A 130 12.77 -20.54 -45.65
C GLU A 130 13.95 -21.49 -45.35
N GLU A 131 13.87 -22.70 -45.87
CA GLU A 131 14.98 -23.62 -46.04
C GLU A 131 16.07 -22.94 -46.89
N GLU A 132 17.23 -22.67 -46.30
CA GLU A 132 18.47 -22.56 -47.09
C GLU A 132 19.28 -23.85 -46.92
N ASN A 133 19.54 -24.46 -48.08
CA ASN A 133 20.30 -25.69 -48.33
C ASN A 133 21.72 -25.69 -47.75
#